data_AF-A0A2A3GP86-F1
#
_entry.id   AF-A0A2A3GP86-F1
#
_cell.length_a   1.000
_cell.length_b   1.000
_cell.length_c   1.000
_cell.angle_alpha   90.00
_cell.angle_beta   90.00
_cell.angle_gamma   90.00
#
_symmetry.space_group_name_H-M   'P 1'
#
loop_
_entity.id
_entity.type
_entity.pdbx_description
1 polymer ?
#
loop_
_entity_poly.entity_id
_entity_poly.type
_entity_poly.pdbx_seq_one_letter_code
_entity_poly.pdbx_strand_id
1 'polypeptide(L)' 'MKIELDRTKCTGLGICESIAPDVFEVNDDGDLVLLTEEITDDQLAEVEQAVEGCPTAALRLIR' A
#
# COMPACT_ATOMS: atom_id res chain seq x y z
N MET A 1 -1.20 -11.68 6.61
CA MET A 1 0.00 -11.32 5.80
C MET A 1 0.40 -9.89 6.14
N LYS A 2 1.65 -9.48 5.90
CA LYS A 2 2.15 -8.14 6.27
C LYS A 2 2.58 -7.34 5.04
N ILE A 3 2.29 -6.03 5.06
CA ILE A 3 2.81 -5.08 4.07
C ILE A 3 4.14 -4.52 4.55
N GLU A 4 5.13 -4.51 3.66
CA GLU A 4 6.38 -3.77 3.82
C GLU A 4 6.38 -2.56 2.89
N LEU A 5 6.69 -1.39 3.46
CA LEU A 5 6.79 -0.12 2.75
C LEU A 5 8.23 0.41 2.81
N ASP A 6 8.87 0.49 1.64
CA ASP A 6 10.14 1.19 1.47
C ASP A 6 9.87 2.69 1.27
N ARG A 7 9.94 3.44 2.38
CA ARG A 7 9.72 4.90 2.39
C ARG A 7 10.74 5.67 1.54
N THR A 8 11.91 5.09 1.24
CA THR A 8 12.91 5.77 0.40
C THR A 8 12.55 5.76 -1.08
N LYS A 9 11.65 4.85 -1.49
CA LYS A 9 11.13 4.73 -2.86
C LYS A 9 9.72 5.27 -3.02
N CYS A 10 8.97 5.38 -1.93
CA CYS A 10 7.63 5.93 -1.98
C CYS A 10 7.70 7.42 -2.33
N THR A 11 6.90 7.84 -3.30
CA THR A 11 6.81 9.25 -3.72
C THR A 11 5.38 9.79 -3.64
N GLY A 12 4.52 9.17 -2.81
CA GLY A 12 3.18 9.69 -2.54
C GLY A 12 2.22 9.72 -3.74
N LEU A 13 2.34 8.81 -4.71
CA LEU A 13 1.54 8.87 -5.94
C LEU A 13 0.05 8.54 -5.76
N GLY A 14 -0.35 7.92 -4.65
CA GLY A 14 -1.76 7.62 -4.36
C GLY A 14 -2.39 6.43 -5.11
N ILE A 15 -1.64 5.70 -5.95
CA ILE A 15 -2.20 4.55 -6.69
C ILE A 15 -2.66 3.43 -5.76
N CYS A 16 -1.91 3.16 -4.70
CA CYS A 16 -2.27 2.14 -3.71
C CYS A 16 -3.55 2.50 -2.94
N GLU A 17 -3.69 3.76 -2.52
CA GLU A 17 -4.91 4.31 -1.92
C GLU A 17 -6.10 4.25 -2.89
N SER A 18 -5.91 4.54 -4.17
CA SER A 18 -6.99 4.44 -5.16
C SER A 18 -7.49 3.01 -5.38
N ILE A 19 -6.66 1.99 -5.12
CA ILE A 19 -7.01 0.57 -5.32
C ILE A 19 -7.55 -0.04 -4.04
N ALA A 20 -6.91 0.23 -2.90
CA ALA A 20 -7.27 -0.32 -1.60
C ALA A 20 -7.30 0.80 -0.53
N PRO A 21 -8.31 1.69 -0.58
CA PRO A 21 -8.39 2.86 0.30
C PRO A 21 -8.58 2.51 1.78
N ASP A 22 -9.08 1.31 2.07
CA ASP A 22 -9.24 0.82 3.45
C ASP A 22 -7.91 0.33 4.06
N VAL A 23 -6.83 0.31 3.27
CA VAL A 23 -5.50 -0.19 3.67
C VAL A 23 -4.42 0.87 3.54
N PHE A 24 -4.52 1.73 2.52
CA PHE A 24 -3.50 2.72 2.17
C PHE A 24 -4.10 4.12 2.16
N GLU A 25 -3.40 5.08 2.78
CA GLU A 25 -3.75 6.50 2.73
C GLU A 25 -2.47 7.31 2.46
N VAL A 26 -2.47 8.16 1.43
CA VAL A 26 -1.43 9.18 1.28
C VAL A 26 -1.92 10.44 1.98
N ASN A 27 -1.22 10.83 3.04
CA ASN A 27 -1.61 11.99 3.83
C ASN A 27 -1.30 13.33 3.11
N ASP A 28 -1.70 14.43 3.73
CA ASP A 28 -1.49 15.79 3.19
C ASP A 28 -0.01 16.17 2.99
N ASP A 29 0.91 15.48 3.67
CA ASP A 29 2.36 15.67 3.54
C ASP A 29 2.94 14.85 2.37
N GLY A 30 2.13 14.02 1.69
CA GLY A 30 2.53 13.13 0.60
C GLY A 30 3.16 11.82 1.07
N ASP A 31 3.07 11.51 2.36
CA ASP A 31 3.58 10.27 2.95
C ASP A 31 2.50 9.18 2.95
N LEU A 32 2.91 7.96 2.61
CA LEU A 32 2.04 6.80 2.71
C LEU A 32 1.91 6.31 4.17
N VAL A 33 0.67 6.15 4.59
CA VAL A 33 0.20 5.59 5.85
C VAL A 33 -0.48 4.26 5.57
N LEU A 34 -0.20 3.25 6.40
CA LEU A 34 -0.92 1.97 6.39
C LEU A 34 -2.02 2.05 7.45
N LEU A 35 -3.27 1.88 7.05
CA LEU A 35 -4.44 1.95 7.93
C LEU A 35 -4.65 0.67 8.73
N THR A 36 -4.11 -0.45 8.25
CA THR A 36 -4.09 -1.74 8.94
C THR A 36 -2.73 -2.42 8.78
N GLU A 37 -2.30 -3.13 9.81
CA GLU A 37 -1.12 -4.01 9.77
C GLU A 37 -1.46 -5.45 9.40
N GLU A 38 -2.75 -5.83 9.51
CA GLU A 38 -3.25 -7.17 9.23
C GLU A 38 -4.16 -7.12 7.99
N ILE A 39 -3.77 -7.88 6.97
CA ILE A 39 -4.56 -8.06 5.74
C ILE A 39 -5.44 -9.29 5.89
N THR A 40 -6.75 -9.09 5.77
CA THR A 40 -7.75 -10.16 5.73
C THR A 40 -7.83 -10.79 4.35
N ASP A 41 -8.41 -11.98 4.25
CA ASP A 41 -8.57 -12.68 2.97
C ASP A 41 -9.42 -11.88 1.96
N ASP A 42 -10.39 -11.10 2.44
CA ASP A 42 -11.25 -10.27 1.61
C ASP A 42 -10.51 -9.04 1.03
N GLN A 43 -9.47 -8.55 1.71
CA GLN A 43 -8.63 -7.43 1.27
C GLN A 43 -7.46 -7.88 0.40
N LEU A 44 -7.12 -9.18 0.43
CA LEU A 44 -5.89 -9.69 -0.18
C LEU A 44 -5.77 -9.36 -1.67
N ALA A 45 -6.86 -9.52 -2.42
CA ALA A 45 -6.85 -9.27 -3.86
C ALA A 45 -6.55 -7.79 -4.20
N GLU A 46 -7.19 -6.85 -3.49
CA GLU A 46 -6.97 -5.42 -3.70
C GLU A 46 -5.56 -4.99 -3.24
N VAL A 47 -5.07 -5.57 -2.13
CA VAL A 47 -3.71 -5.32 -1.64
C VAL A 47 -2.65 -5.85 -2.61
N GLU A 48 -2.83 -7.04 -3.18
CA GLU A 48 -1.93 -7.57 -4.21
C GLU A 48 -1.91 -6.66 -5.45
N GLN A 49 -3.08 -6.20 -5.90
CA GLN A 49 -3.17 -5.24 -7.00
C GLN A 49 -2.51 -3.90 -6.69
N ALA A 50 -2.68 -3.37 -5.47
CA ALA A 50 -2.04 -2.13 -5.03
C ALA A 50 -0.51 -2.25 -4.97
N VAL A 51 0.00 -3.40 -4.52
CA VAL A 51 1.43 -3.71 -4.49
C VAL A 51 2.00 -3.79 -5.92
N GLU A 52 1.34 -4.51 -6.82
CA GLU A 52 1.76 -4.65 -8.23
C GLU A 52 1.65 -3.34 -9.00
N GLY A 53 0.65 -2.51 -8.66
CA GLY A 53 0.41 -1.20 -9.29
C GLY A 53 1.40 -0.11 -8.88
N CYS A 54 2.24 -0.34 -7.87
CA CYS A 54 3.17 0.66 -7.36
C CYS A 54 4.31 0.96 -8.37
N PRO A 55 4.34 2.16 -9.00
CA PRO A 55 5.30 2.43 -10.08
C PRO A 55 6.77 2.48 -9.62
N THR A 56 6.98 2.77 -8.34
CA THR A 56 8.32 2.87 -7.74
C THR A 56 8.75 1.59 -7.02
N ALA A 57 7.91 0.54 -7.06
CA ALA A 57 8.13 -0.72 -6.35
C ALA A 57 8.47 -0.51 -4.85
N ALA A 58 7.76 0.43 -4.21
CA ALA A 58 7.91 0.76 -2.79
C ALA A 58 7.15 -0.21 -1.86
N LEU A 59 6.19 -0.97 -2.40
CA LEU A 59 5.34 -1.88 -1.63
C LEU A 59 5.73 -3.34 -1.87
N ARG A 60 5.63 -4.16 -0.82
CA ARG A 60 5.79 -5.62 -0.87
C ARG A 60 4.82 -6.30 0.08
N LEU A 61 4.30 -7.45 -0.34
CA LEU A 61 3.54 -8.35 0.52
C LEU A 61 4.46 -9.48 1.02
N ILE A 62 4.62 -9.58 2.33
CA ILE A 62 5.42 -10.62 2.99
C ILE A 62 4.47 -11.64 3.62
N ARG A 63 4.76 -12.93 3.39
CA ARG A 63 4.05 -14.09 3.94
C ARG A 63 4.75 -14.63 5.16
#